data_AF-A0A5B7FAE8-F1
#
_entry.id   AF-A0A5B7FAE8-F1
#
_cell.length_a   1.000
_cell.length_b   1.000
_cell.length_c   1.000
_cell.angle_alpha   90.00
_cell.angle_beta   90.00
_cell.angle_gamma   90.00
#
_symmetry.space_group_name_H-M   'P 1'
#
loop_
_entity.id
_entity.type
_entity.pdbx_description
1 polymer ?
#
loop_
_entity_poly.entity_id
_entity_poly.type
_entity_poly.pdbx_seq_one_letter_code
_entity_poly.pdbx_strand_id
1 'polypeptide(L)'
;MYCRPLVIDVADHRAITTMLRSLYTYKGTHARTLGFQAGERFVEVGTSRDPNWLHVMSERGIIGYVPKNYVTNDETDAVAMLEFIDGCLEATHLNASERGGNYSRGEQEALQKLVDLRQKWHARCPPATAPGKRPAPPPPQTTDVVMPAMSVEAAVVTSVSYLALW
;
A
#
# COMPACT_ATOMS: atom_id res chain seq x y z
N MET A 1 -27.75 -0.77 14.87
CA MET A 1 -26.92 -0.97 13.64
C MET A 1 -26.17 -2.27 13.81
N TYR A 2 -26.48 -3.29 13.01
CA TYR A 2 -25.77 -4.57 13.08
C TYR A 2 -24.52 -4.49 12.20
N CYS A 3 -23.36 -4.27 12.82
CA CYS A 3 -22.10 -4.61 12.19
C CYS A 3 -22.05 -6.14 12.09
N ARG A 4 -22.38 -6.70 10.93
CA ARG A 4 -22.05 -8.09 10.64
C ARG A 4 -20.53 -8.23 10.80
N PRO A 5 -20.02 -9.17 11.60
CA PRO A 5 -18.62 -9.52 11.49
C PRO A 5 -18.39 -9.97 10.04
N LEU A 6 -17.24 -9.59 9.46
CA LEU A 6 -16.75 -10.20 8.24
C LEU A 6 -16.37 -11.64 8.59
N VAL A 7 -17.38 -12.51 8.63
CA VAL A 7 -17.20 -13.95 8.55
C VAL A 7 -16.35 -14.15 7.30
N ILE A 8 -15.19 -14.77 7.50
CA ILE A 8 -14.33 -15.18 6.40
C ILE A 8 -15.17 -16.19 5.63
N ASP A 9 -15.78 -15.75 4.52
CA ASP A 9 -16.54 -16.64 3.67
C ASP A 9 -15.53 -17.47 2.89
N VAL A 10 -15.06 -18.53 3.56
CA VAL A 10 -14.04 -19.47 3.07
C VAL A 10 -14.47 -20.06 1.72
N ALA A 11 -15.77 -20.07 1.41
CA ALA A 11 -16.36 -20.77 0.28
C ALA A 11 -16.06 -20.17 -1.12
N ASP A 12 -15.69 -18.89 -1.27
CA ASP A 12 -15.27 -18.35 -2.58
C ASP A 12 -13.79 -18.64 -2.89
N HIS A 13 -13.46 -19.94 -2.91
CA HIS A 13 -12.13 -20.50 -3.14
C HIS A 13 -11.54 -20.23 -4.55
N ARG A 14 -12.11 -19.31 -5.35
CA ARG A 14 -11.71 -19.08 -6.75
C ARG A 14 -11.50 -17.61 -7.16
N ALA A 15 -11.83 -16.63 -6.33
CA ALA A 15 -11.68 -15.21 -6.68
C ALA A 15 -10.56 -14.47 -5.93
N ILE A 16 -9.96 -15.07 -4.90
CA ILE A 16 -8.81 -14.50 -4.19
C ILE A 16 -7.55 -15.16 -4.74
N THR A 17 -6.74 -14.41 -5.50
CA THR A 17 -5.39 -14.85 -5.90
C THR A 17 -4.65 -15.37 -4.68
N THR A 18 -4.21 -16.63 -4.77
CA THR A 18 -3.55 -17.30 -3.65
C THR A 18 -2.07 -16.92 -3.64
N MET A 19 -1.55 -16.70 -2.42
CA MET A 19 -0.12 -16.77 -2.21
C MET A 19 0.26 -18.25 -2.20
N LEU A 20 1.37 -18.58 -2.86
CA LEU A 20 1.84 -19.94 -3.03
C LEU A 20 3.23 -20.06 -2.41
N ARG A 21 3.50 -21.16 -1.73
CA ARG A 21 4.83 -21.52 -1.22
C ARG A 21 5.27 -22.85 -1.79
N SER A 22 6.51 -22.93 -2.24
CA SER A 22 7.13 -24.16 -2.70
C SER A 22 7.43 -25.13 -1.56
N LEU A 23 7.14 -26.41 -1.78
CA LEU A 23 7.49 -27.51 -0.87
C LEU A 23 8.89 -28.07 -1.18
N TYR A 24 9.32 -27.99 -2.44
CA TYR A 24 10.55 -28.59 -2.94
C TYR A 24 11.28 -27.65 -3.89
N THR A 25 12.60 -27.79 -4.02
CA THR A 25 13.40 -27.09 -5.02
C THR A 25 13.11 -27.66 -6.41
N TYR A 26 12.88 -26.78 -7.39
CA TYR A 26 12.66 -27.14 -8.79
C TYR A 26 13.67 -26.42 -9.69
N LYS A 27 14.53 -27.18 -10.37
CA LYS A 27 15.43 -26.66 -11.40
C LYS A 27 14.66 -26.61 -12.71
N GLY A 28 14.19 -25.40 -13.08
CA GLY A 28 13.38 -25.17 -14.28
C GLY A 28 13.98 -25.79 -15.54
N THR A 29 13.27 -26.74 -16.14
CA THR A 29 13.78 -27.53 -17.28
C THR A 29 13.47 -26.92 -18.64
N HIS A 30 12.58 -25.93 -18.70
CA HIS A 30 12.15 -25.28 -19.94
C HIS A 30 12.24 -23.76 -19.82
N ALA A 31 12.47 -23.05 -20.93
CA ALA A 31 12.56 -21.59 -20.97
C ALA A 31 11.30 -20.83 -20.49
N ARG A 32 10.15 -21.50 -20.38
CA ARG A 32 8.90 -20.93 -19.83
C ARG A 32 8.64 -21.32 -18.37
N THR A 33 9.41 -22.25 -17.80
CA THR A 33 9.22 -22.71 -16.42
C THR A 33 10.11 -21.94 -15.47
N LEU A 34 9.55 -21.47 -14.36
CA LEU A 34 10.31 -20.77 -13.33
C LEU A 34 11.07 -21.80 -12.49
N GLY A 35 12.39 -21.58 -12.30
CA GLY A 35 13.19 -22.34 -11.34
C GLY A 35 13.17 -21.67 -9.98
N PHE A 36 13.04 -22.45 -8.91
CA PHE A 36 12.87 -21.96 -7.53
C PHE A 36 13.46 -22.89 -6.48
N GLN A 37 13.71 -22.37 -5.28
CA GLN A 37 14.13 -23.15 -4.11
C GLN A 37 12.93 -23.54 -3.24
N ALA A 38 13.07 -24.60 -2.43
CA ALA A 38 12.06 -24.95 -1.41
C ALA A 38 11.85 -23.79 -0.41
N GLY A 39 10.59 -23.51 -0.05
CA GLY A 39 10.22 -22.40 0.82
C GLY A 39 10.08 -21.03 0.14
N GLU A 40 10.47 -20.90 -1.13
CA GLU A 40 10.25 -19.68 -1.93
C GLU A 40 8.74 -19.44 -2.14
N ARG A 41 8.34 -18.16 -2.16
CA ARG A 41 6.95 -17.71 -2.29
C ARG A 41 6.66 -17.07 -3.66
N PHE A 42 5.41 -17.20 -4.07
CA PHE A 42 4.89 -16.69 -5.35
C PHE A 42 3.48 -16.14 -5.20
N VAL A 43 3.07 -15.32 -6.15
CA VAL A 43 1.68 -14.88 -6.34
C VAL A 43 1.15 -15.44 -7.66
N GLU A 44 -0.08 -15.97 -7.64
CA GLU A 44 -0.76 -16.45 -8.85
C GLU A 44 -1.25 -15.28 -9.71
N VAL A 45 -0.60 -15.07 -10.85
CA VAL A 45 -0.85 -13.95 -11.76
C VAL A 45 -1.80 -14.33 -12.90
N GLY A 46 -2.06 -15.61 -13.16
CA GLY A 46 -3.04 -15.95 -14.19
C GLY A 46 -3.38 -17.43 -14.35
N THR A 47 -4.36 -17.66 -15.21
CA THR A 47 -4.76 -19.00 -15.61
C THR A 47 -3.75 -19.59 -16.59
N SER A 48 -3.36 -20.84 -16.32
CA SER A 48 -2.63 -21.66 -17.28
C SER A 48 -3.60 -22.34 -18.25
N ARG A 49 -3.11 -22.70 -19.44
CA ARG A 49 -3.83 -23.60 -20.36
C ARG A 49 -3.86 -25.04 -19.83
N ASP A 50 -2.80 -25.44 -19.15
CA ASP A 50 -2.62 -26.77 -18.60
C ASP A 50 -2.91 -26.76 -17.09
N PRO A 51 -3.84 -27.57 -16.56
CA PRO A 51 -4.29 -27.50 -15.16
C PRO A 51 -3.23 -27.96 -14.13
N ASN A 52 -2.17 -28.61 -14.59
CA ASN A 52 -1.05 -29.04 -13.77
C ASN A 52 0.02 -27.95 -13.58
N TRP A 53 -0.11 -26.83 -14.29
CA TRP A 53 0.81 -25.70 -14.25
C TRP A 53 0.07 -24.46 -13.74
N LEU A 54 0.72 -23.66 -12.91
CA LEU A 54 0.23 -22.37 -12.43
C LEU A 54 1.07 -21.26 -13.05
N HIS A 55 0.43 -20.15 -13.44
CA HIS A 55 1.14 -18.99 -13.97
C HIS A 55 1.37 -17.99 -12.84
N VAL A 56 2.62 -17.88 -12.40
CA VAL A 56 2.98 -17.21 -11.15
C VAL A 56 4.11 -16.20 -11.36
N MET A 57 4.25 -15.28 -10.41
CA MET A 57 5.40 -14.39 -10.28
C MET A 57 6.14 -14.67 -8.96
N SER A 58 7.46 -14.76 -9.01
CA SER A 58 8.35 -14.74 -7.83
C SER A 58 8.61 -13.31 -7.37
N GLU A 59 8.97 -13.14 -6.10
CA GLU A 59 9.40 -11.89 -5.46
C GLU A 59 10.41 -11.08 -6.31
N ARG A 60 11.20 -11.77 -7.13
CA ARG A 60 12.16 -11.19 -8.09
C ARG A 60 11.53 -10.49 -9.30
N GLY A 61 10.21 -10.36 -9.38
CA GLY A 61 9.49 -9.83 -10.54
C GLY A 61 9.57 -10.73 -11.78
N ILE A 62 10.01 -11.98 -11.63
CA ILE A 62 10.13 -12.95 -12.74
C ILE A 62 8.85 -13.78 -12.83
N ILE A 63 8.28 -13.81 -14.04
CA ILE A 63 7.03 -14.51 -14.35
C ILE A 63 7.34 -15.83 -15.03
N GLY A 64 6.66 -16.91 -14.64
CA GLY A 64 6.80 -18.19 -15.31
C GLY A 64 5.76 -19.21 -14.88
N TYR A 65 5.90 -20.43 -15.42
CA TYR A 65 5.04 -21.56 -15.07
C TYR A 65 5.69 -22.43 -14.00
N VAL A 66 4.90 -22.80 -12.99
CA VAL A 66 5.31 -23.64 -11.85
C VAL A 66 4.39 -24.87 -11.77
N PRO A 67 4.91 -26.09 -11.58
CA PRO A 67 4.07 -27.28 -11.47
C PRO A 67 3.30 -27.28 -10.14
N LYS A 68 1.96 -27.46 -10.22
CA LYS A 68 1.05 -27.38 -9.07
C LYS A 68 1.42 -28.32 -7.92
N ASN A 69 1.96 -29.51 -8.22
CA ASN A 69 2.34 -30.50 -7.21
C ASN A 69 3.55 -30.09 -6.34
N TYR A 70 4.28 -29.02 -6.72
CA TYR A 70 5.47 -28.53 -6.00
C TYR A 70 5.16 -27.35 -5.09
N VAL A 71 3.94 -26.81 -5.14
CA VAL A 71 3.51 -25.66 -4.35
C VAL A 71 2.26 -25.99 -3.53
N THR A 72 2.11 -25.28 -2.42
CA THR A 72 0.91 -25.26 -1.60
C THR A 72 0.43 -23.82 -1.44
N ASN A 73 -0.84 -23.63 -1.14
CA ASN A 73 -1.34 -22.32 -0.72
C ASN A 73 -0.66 -21.92 0.59
N ASP A 74 -0.21 -20.68 0.70
CA ASP A 74 0.33 -20.09 1.91
C ASP A 74 -0.73 -19.19 2.55
N GLU A 75 -1.13 -19.51 3.78
CA GLU A 75 -2.08 -18.70 4.57
C GLU A 75 -1.34 -17.54 5.25
N THR A 76 -0.91 -16.60 4.41
CA THR A 76 -0.21 -15.38 4.83
C THR A 76 -1.21 -14.28 5.22
N ASP A 77 -0.87 -13.48 6.22
CA ASP A 77 -1.67 -12.32 6.63
C ASP A 77 -1.79 -11.26 5.51
N ALA A 78 -2.87 -10.47 5.57
CA ALA A 78 -3.14 -9.42 4.59
C ALA A 78 -2.01 -8.37 4.50
N VAL A 79 -1.34 -8.05 5.61
CA VAL A 79 -0.21 -7.09 5.63
C VAL A 79 0.99 -7.68 4.88
N ALA A 80 1.41 -8.89 5.23
CA ALA A 80 2.55 -9.56 4.59
C ALA A 80 2.29 -9.90 3.10
N MET A 81 1.03 -10.08 2.69
CA MET A 81 0.71 -10.17 1.25
C MET A 81 0.84 -8.83 0.53
N LEU A 82 0.46 -7.71 1.14
CA LEU A 82 0.65 -6.38 0.56
C LEU A 82 2.14 -6.04 0.42
N GLU A 83 2.96 -6.32 1.44
CA GLU A 83 4.42 -6.18 1.38
C GLU A 83 5.03 -7.00 0.23
N PHE A 84 4.58 -8.25 0.05
CA PHE A 84 5.04 -9.10 -1.05
C PHE A 84 4.61 -8.58 -2.44
N ILE A 85 3.38 -8.06 -2.57
CA ILE A 85 2.89 -7.46 -3.83
C ILE A 85 3.72 -6.21 -4.17
N ASP A 86 4.02 -5.37 -3.19
CA ASP A 86 4.81 -4.16 -3.39
C ASP A 86 6.27 -4.49 -3.77
N GLY A 87 6.88 -5.49 -3.12
CA GLY A 87 8.19 -6.02 -3.53
C GLY A 87 8.21 -6.58 -4.96
N CYS A 88 7.15 -7.29 -5.37
CA CYS A 88 7.01 -7.79 -6.75
C CYS A 88 6.90 -6.65 -7.79
N LEU A 89 6.18 -5.57 -7.45
CA LEU A 89 6.09 -4.37 -8.28
C LEU A 89 7.48 -3.73 -8.43
N GLU A 90 8.17 -3.47 -7.32
CA GLU A 90 9.51 -2.89 -7.29
C GLU A 90 10.53 -3.70 -8.11
N ALA A 91 10.57 -5.02 -7.91
CA ALA A 91 11.47 -5.90 -8.65
C ALA A 91 11.15 -5.92 -10.16
N THR A 92 9.87 -5.84 -10.54
CA THR A 92 9.48 -5.75 -11.97
C THR A 92 9.92 -4.43 -12.58
N HIS A 93 9.83 -3.31 -11.84
CA HIS A 93 10.33 -2.01 -12.29
C HIS A 93 11.87 -1.98 -12.38
N LEU A 94 12.57 -2.63 -11.44
CA LEU A 94 14.03 -2.77 -11.47
C LEU A 94 14.47 -3.55 -12.72
N ASN A 95 13.88 -4.73 -12.96
CA ASN A 95 14.12 -5.56 -14.15
C ASN A 95 13.86 -4.79 -15.46
N ALA A 96 12.85 -3.92 -15.50
CA ALA A 96 12.58 -3.07 -16.67
C ALA A 96 13.62 -1.95 -16.82
N SER A 97 14.09 -1.36 -15.71
CA SER A 97 15.13 -0.32 -15.72
C SER A 97 16.46 -0.84 -16.28
N GLU A 98 16.86 -2.05 -15.93
CA GLU A 98 18.05 -2.73 -16.47
C GLU A 98 17.95 -2.97 -17.99
N ARG A 99 16.74 -3.10 -18.52
CA ARG A 99 16.45 -3.28 -19.95
C ARG A 99 16.16 -1.96 -20.68
N GLY A 100 16.54 -0.81 -20.10
CA GLY A 100 16.33 0.51 -20.71
C GLY A 100 14.88 1.01 -20.64
N GLY A 101 14.11 0.56 -19.65
CA GLY A 101 12.73 1.00 -19.40
C GLY A 101 11.65 0.27 -20.21
N ASN A 102 12.00 -0.81 -20.90
CA ASN A 102 11.05 -1.56 -21.73
C ASN A 102 10.43 -2.74 -20.97
N TYR A 103 9.10 -2.77 -20.92
CA TYR A 103 8.32 -3.83 -20.27
C TYR A 103 7.79 -4.82 -21.31
N SER A 104 8.05 -6.11 -21.11
CA SER A 104 7.43 -7.18 -21.90
C SER A 104 5.92 -7.20 -21.71
N ARG A 105 5.16 -7.66 -22.72
CA ARG A 105 3.71 -7.82 -22.62
C ARG A 105 3.30 -8.67 -21.39
N GLY A 106 4.04 -9.72 -21.09
CA GLY A 106 3.77 -10.55 -19.89
C GLY A 106 3.99 -9.78 -18.59
N GLU A 107 5.01 -8.92 -18.55
CA GLU A 107 5.32 -8.05 -17.41
C GLU A 107 4.24 -6.96 -17.24
N GLN A 108 3.76 -6.37 -18.33
CA GLN A 108 2.63 -5.43 -18.31
C GLN A 108 1.33 -6.07 -17.81
N GLU A 109 0.98 -7.26 -18.32
CA GLU A 109 -0.20 -8.01 -17.89
C GLU A 109 -0.11 -8.45 -16.42
N ALA A 110 1.11 -8.66 -15.89
CA ALA A 110 1.33 -8.97 -14.48
C ALA A 110 1.28 -7.73 -13.58
N LEU A 111 1.91 -6.62 -13.99
CA LEU A 111 1.87 -5.34 -13.26
C LEU A 111 0.43 -4.87 -13.04
N GLN A 112 -0.41 -4.90 -14.07
CA GLN A 112 -1.82 -4.52 -13.94
C GLN A 112 -2.52 -5.37 -12.85
N LYS A 113 -2.32 -6.68 -12.87
CA LYS A 113 -2.94 -7.58 -11.90
C LYS A 113 -2.38 -7.41 -10.49
N LEU A 114 -1.09 -7.14 -10.33
CA LEU A 114 -0.50 -6.79 -9.04
C LEU A 114 -1.14 -5.52 -8.47
N VAL A 115 -1.36 -4.50 -9.30
CA VAL A 115 -2.06 -3.26 -8.88
C VAL A 115 -3.51 -3.54 -8.49
N ASP A 116 -4.25 -4.33 -9.27
CA ASP A 116 -5.64 -4.72 -8.96
C ASP A 116 -5.71 -5.52 -7.64
N LEU A 117 -4.74 -6.42 -7.43
CA LEU A 117 -4.60 -7.20 -6.19
C LEU A 117 -4.24 -6.32 -5.00
N ARG A 118 -3.29 -5.39 -5.15
CA ARG A 118 -2.92 -4.41 -4.13
C ARG A 118 -4.16 -3.64 -3.65
N GLN A 119 -4.96 -3.11 -4.58
CA GLN A 119 -6.20 -2.41 -4.23
C GLN A 119 -7.20 -3.33 -3.52
N LYS A 120 -7.39 -4.56 -4.01
CA LYS A 120 -8.29 -5.56 -3.42
C LYS A 120 -7.90 -5.94 -1.99
N TRP A 121 -6.60 -6.07 -1.70
CA TRP A 121 -6.10 -6.41 -0.36
C TRP A 121 -6.00 -5.20 0.57
N HIS A 122 -5.67 -4.01 0.06
CA HIS A 122 -5.65 -2.78 0.85
C HIS A 122 -7.05 -2.42 1.40
N ALA A 123 -8.12 -2.72 0.66
CA ALA A 123 -9.50 -2.56 1.14
C ALA A 123 -9.90 -3.57 2.25
N ARG A 124 -9.11 -4.64 2.45
CA ARG A 124 -9.33 -5.68 3.47
C ARG A 124 -8.50 -5.48 4.73
N CYS A 125 -7.44 -4.68 4.66
CA CYS A 125 -6.69 -4.28 5.84
C CYS A 125 -7.63 -3.42 6.73
N PRO A 126 -7.85 -3.78 8.00
CA PRO A 126 -8.67 -2.95 8.88
C PRO A 126 -8.02 -1.57 9.00
N PRO A 127 -8.79 -0.46 8.96
CA PRO A 127 -8.22 0.86 9.15
C PRO A 127 -7.53 0.89 10.52
N ALA A 128 -6.20 1.01 10.52
CA ALA A 128 -5.38 1.07 11.72
C ALA A 128 -6.03 2.04 12.70
N THR A 129 -6.39 1.53 13.88
CA THR A 129 -7.43 2.06 14.77
C THR A 129 -7.38 3.58 14.81
N ALA A 130 -8.29 4.23 14.07
CA ALA A 130 -8.22 5.67 13.91
C ALA A 130 -8.23 6.30 15.32
N PRO A 131 -7.16 7.00 15.74
CA PRO A 131 -7.14 7.61 17.06
C PRO A 131 -8.33 8.56 17.10
N GLY A 132 -9.34 8.20 17.91
CA GLY A 132 -10.67 8.77 17.81
C GLY A 132 -10.59 10.28 17.74
N LYS A 133 -11.19 10.87 16.71
CA LYS A 133 -11.08 12.31 16.36
C LYS A 133 -11.02 13.13 17.64
N ARG A 134 -9.82 13.59 18.03
CA ARG A 134 -9.73 14.58 19.11
C ARG A 134 -10.56 15.76 18.61
N PRO A 135 -11.61 16.18 19.34
CA PRO A 135 -12.37 17.35 18.92
C PRO A 135 -11.38 18.50 18.76
N ALA A 136 -11.47 19.23 17.65
CA ALA A 136 -10.61 20.39 17.44
C ALA A 136 -10.77 21.32 18.66
N PRO A 137 -9.68 21.87 19.21
CA PRO A 137 -9.80 22.85 20.28
C PRO A 137 -10.73 23.97 19.78
N PRO A 138 -11.70 24.43 20.59
CA PRO A 138 -12.64 25.44 20.16
C PRO A 138 -11.89 26.70 19.70
N PRO A 139 -12.39 27.41 18.68
CA PRO A 139 -11.76 28.65 18.24
C PRO A 139 -11.64 29.63 19.43
N PRO A 140 -10.57 30.44 19.49
CA PRO A 140 -10.41 31.42 20.56
C PRO A 140 -11.64 32.33 20.58
N GLN A 141 -12.26 32.43 21.75
CA GLN A 141 -13.44 33.26 21.93
C GLN A 141 -12.99 34.71 21.87
N THR A 142 -13.28 35.40 20.77
CA THR A 142 -13.10 36.85 20.68
C THR A 142 -14.02 37.48 21.72
N THR A 143 -13.45 37.86 22.86
CA THR A 143 -14.13 38.73 23.82
C THR A 143 -14.23 40.10 23.16
N ASP A 144 -15.41 40.40 22.60
CA ASP A 144 -15.80 41.77 22.26
C ASP A 144 -15.81 42.60 23.54
N VAL A 145 -14.66 43.21 23.85
CA VAL A 145 -14.57 44.26 24.85
C VAL A 145 -15.21 45.49 24.21
N VAL A 146 -16.53 45.59 24.39
CA VAL A 146 -17.31 46.80 24.11
C VAL A 146 -16.71 47.93 24.94
N MET A 147 -15.85 48.73 24.31
CA MET A 147 -15.26 49.92 24.91
C MET A 147 -16.37 50.97 25.06
N PRO A 148 -16.69 51.41 26.30
CA PRO A 148 -17.67 52.48 26.48
C PRO A 148 -17.08 53.79 25.94
N ALA A 149 -17.83 54.45 25.05
CA ALA A 149 -17.45 55.76 24.55
C ALA A 149 -17.54 56.81 25.66
N MET A 150 -16.45 57.55 25.90
CA MET A 150 -16.49 58.82 26.64
C MET A 150 -15.71 59.89 25.87
N SER A 151 -16.42 60.95 25.48
CA SER A 151 -15.85 62.18 24.94
C SER A 151 -15.30 63.07 26.06
N VAL A 152 -14.16 63.72 25.83
CA VAL A 152 -13.82 65.16 26.03
C VAL A 152 -12.32 65.30 25.70
N GLU A 153 -11.89 66.08 24.71
CA GLU A 153 -11.85 67.56 24.56
C GLU A 153 -10.55 68.21 25.09
N ALA A 154 -9.82 68.86 24.17
CA ALA A 154 -8.81 69.94 24.28
C ALA A 154 -7.70 69.95 25.37
N ALA A 155 -6.44 69.75 24.94
CA ALA A 155 -5.23 70.56 25.25
C ALA A 155 -4.04 69.98 24.44
N VAL A 156 -3.30 70.65 23.54
CA VAL A 156 -2.55 71.94 23.59
C VAL A 156 -1.24 71.85 24.41
N VAL A 157 -0.09 72.05 23.72
CA VAL A 157 1.24 72.48 24.27
C VAL A 157 2.00 71.42 25.12
N THR A 158 3.32 71.18 25.01
CA THR A 158 4.41 71.76 24.20
C THR A 158 5.53 70.74 23.93
N SER A 159 6.35 70.99 22.91
CA SER A 159 7.72 70.45 22.84
C SER A 159 8.60 71.05 23.95
N VAL A 160 9.38 70.22 24.65
CA VAL A 160 10.52 70.66 25.47
C VAL A 160 11.70 69.71 25.25
N SER A 161 12.79 70.25 24.69
CA SER A 161 14.07 69.58 24.55
C SER A 161 14.93 69.75 25.80
N TYR A 162 15.59 68.69 26.26
CA TYR A 162 16.82 68.70 27.07
C TYR A 162 17.65 67.50 26.57
N LEU A 163 18.77 67.63 25.84
CA LEU A 163 20.07 68.25 26.14
C LEU A 163 20.80 67.71 27.38
N ALA A 164 22.08 67.37 27.15
CA ALA A 164 23.17 67.24 28.15
C ALA A 164 23.04 66.04 29.12
N LEU A 165 24.09 65.37 29.65
CA LEU A 165 25.55 65.33 29.41
C LEU A 165 25.97 63.84 29.33
N TRP A 166 27.18 63.46 28.91
CA TRP A 166 28.34 64.26 28.48
C TRP A 166 28.57 64.07 26.97
#